data_AF-A0A7X5YA21-F1
#
_entry.id   AF-A0A7X5YA21-F1
#
_cell.length_a   1.000
_cell.length_b   1.000
_cell.length_c   1.000
_cell.angle_alpha   90.00
_cell.angle_beta   90.00
_cell.angle_gamma   90.00
#
_symmetry.space_group_name_H-M   'P 1'
#
loop_
_entity.id
_entity.type
_entity.pdbx_description
1 polymer ?
#
loop_
_entity_poly.entity_id
_entity_poly.type
_entity_poly.pdbx_seq_one_letter_code
_entity_poly.pdbx_strand_id
1 'polypeptide(L)'
;MLLLRTTGLEHVVPIVRDNLELIALYRQIKSNLGRNEEYRIFAEPSIDRFKKQISWYTEYEEEFSPLRAVFASCSLQVQDEIKSALKEKIDTVLAHFNPDNGVKNPDYVAFYQLLLQCIEIPSLEDCVYMSRLADGTLHFVLTEWGFLSNTSNAEMGIIQKIRPLRNVMIDCIYTDGTPASQVLLHFKQGERTWKAMTDGNGKCNFSLPVGTSFEAYDVREEGKQRFLKGFNVLDHAKYQLVLEAEDKPMPPPVPPVPPKQGTPPPVPPLGVKQPAEAPLPHNRKTVHVMNHLNEVLTGVPVHVWGEGINLRTTTDENGNFYLHDVWGTKKVKMKIGDAPGKLKIVPDADYYQMTVYPKKKRPWWLWLLGILLLLLLLWLLRDCSCSCQRPADVPVLPDSTVTHRETVPAPPDSLTEPPRDTVLRGERGSLRINLQWGSTDDLDLLVINPCSDTIYYKRKRQVCGGCTGTLDVDANAKPEMAIANPQENIFFDELPRGEIQVGVQMYNKRVSNTCPFRITIQAHNFEQVIDTVLVFDRLRENMIIFTKKFD
;
A
#
# COMPACT_ATOMS: atom_id res chain seq x y z
N MET A 1 1.10 -22.40 -31.83
CA MET A 1 2.12 -21.75 -30.99
C MET A 1 2.98 -20.86 -31.86
N LEU A 2 3.10 -19.59 -31.49
CA LEU A 2 3.89 -18.59 -32.21
C LEU A 2 5.31 -18.54 -31.62
N LEU A 3 6.35 -18.55 -32.48
CA LEU A 3 7.74 -18.38 -32.04
C LEU A 3 8.01 -16.90 -31.75
N LEU A 4 8.46 -16.60 -30.53
CA LEU A 4 8.82 -15.24 -30.13
C LEU A 4 10.31 -14.95 -30.30
N ARG A 5 11.15 -15.90 -29.88
CA ARG A 5 12.60 -15.72 -29.81
C ARG A 5 13.36 -17.04 -29.85
N THR A 6 14.59 -17.01 -30.37
CA THR A 6 15.59 -18.07 -30.18
C THR A 6 16.83 -17.48 -29.53
N THR A 7 17.37 -18.17 -28.54
CA THR A 7 18.48 -17.74 -27.68
C THR A 7 19.60 -18.78 -27.71
N GLY A 8 20.85 -18.36 -27.93
CA GLY A 8 22.03 -19.20 -27.74
C GLY A 8 22.36 -19.38 -26.26
N LEU A 9 22.57 -20.61 -25.80
CA LEU A 9 22.87 -20.93 -24.40
C LEU A 9 24.18 -20.31 -23.91
N GLU A 10 25.09 -19.95 -24.82
CA GLU A 10 26.34 -19.24 -24.54
C GLU A 10 26.14 -17.78 -24.11
N HIS A 11 24.96 -17.20 -24.36
CA HIS A 11 24.65 -15.79 -24.09
C HIS A 11 23.96 -15.55 -22.75
N VAL A 12 23.56 -16.61 -22.05
CA VAL A 12 22.73 -16.54 -20.85
C VAL A 12 23.27 -17.46 -19.76
N VAL A 13 23.05 -17.07 -18.51
CA VAL A 13 23.46 -17.84 -17.33
C VAL A 13 22.21 -18.34 -16.61
N PRO A 14 21.97 -19.66 -16.51
CA PRO A 14 20.81 -20.18 -15.80
C PRO A 14 20.93 -19.93 -14.30
N ILE A 15 19.82 -19.55 -13.66
CA ILE A 15 19.75 -19.37 -12.21
C ILE A 15 19.53 -20.72 -11.50
N VAL A 16 18.86 -21.65 -12.17
CA VAL A 16 18.69 -23.03 -11.75
C VAL A 16 19.90 -23.89 -12.17
N ARG A 17 20.15 -24.96 -11.43
CA ARG A 17 21.38 -25.77 -11.56
C ARG A 17 21.51 -26.48 -12.90
N ASP A 18 20.41 -26.75 -13.62
CA ASP A 18 20.43 -27.43 -14.91
C ASP A 18 19.32 -26.91 -15.85
N ASN A 19 19.68 -26.68 -17.13
CA ASN A 19 18.76 -26.31 -18.21
C ASN A 19 17.65 -27.36 -18.42
N LEU A 20 17.88 -28.62 -18.01
CA LEU A 20 16.89 -29.70 -18.08
C LEU A 20 15.71 -29.53 -17.12
N GLU A 21 15.84 -28.68 -16.11
CA GLU A 21 14.76 -28.36 -15.18
C GLU A 21 13.77 -27.34 -15.78
N LEU A 22 14.15 -26.58 -16.81
CA LEU A 22 13.33 -25.49 -17.35
C LEU A 22 11.99 -25.98 -17.97
N ILE A 23 12.01 -27.10 -18.68
CA ILE A 23 10.78 -27.70 -19.24
C ILE A 23 9.90 -28.26 -18.12
N ALA A 24 10.50 -28.88 -17.10
CA ALA A 24 9.77 -29.39 -15.94
C ALA A 24 9.14 -28.25 -15.14
N LEU A 25 9.88 -27.15 -15.00
CA LEU A 25 9.46 -25.92 -14.35
C LEU A 25 8.29 -25.26 -15.09
N TYR A 26 8.36 -25.14 -16.42
CA TYR A 26 7.24 -24.66 -17.22
C TYR A 26 5.97 -25.51 -17.02
N ARG A 27 6.11 -26.84 -17.01
CA ARG A 27 4.98 -27.75 -16.73
C ARG A 27 4.41 -27.55 -15.32
N GLN A 28 5.27 -27.31 -14.33
CA GLN A 28 4.83 -27.01 -12.97
C GLN A 28 4.08 -25.67 -12.91
N ILE A 29 4.58 -24.63 -13.58
CA ILE A 29 3.92 -23.33 -13.72
C ILE A 29 2.55 -23.51 -14.37
N LYS A 30 2.49 -24.17 -15.53
CA LYS A 30 1.25 -24.44 -16.27
C LYS A 30 0.25 -25.27 -15.46
N SER A 31 0.71 -26.25 -14.69
CA SER A 31 -0.15 -27.06 -13.83
C SER A 31 -0.78 -26.24 -12.69
N ASN A 32 0.01 -25.37 -12.05
CA ASN A 32 -0.45 -24.58 -10.90
C ASN A 32 -1.27 -23.35 -11.31
N LEU A 33 -0.97 -22.72 -12.45
CA LEU A 33 -1.61 -21.50 -12.93
C LEU A 33 -2.62 -21.74 -14.07
N GLY A 34 -2.77 -22.98 -14.53
CA GLY A 34 -3.52 -23.33 -15.75
C GLY A 34 -4.99 -22.93 -15.73
N ARG A 35 -5.63 -22.88 -14.54
CA ARG A 35 -7.06 -22.56 -14.40
C ARG A 35 -7.41 -21.12 -14.77
N ASN A 36 -6.48 -20.18 -14.58
CA ASN A 36 -6.67 -18.76 -14.84
C ASN A 36 -5.91 -18.29 -16.08
N GLU A 37 -5.31 -19.24 -16.83
CA GLU A 37 -4.44 -18.96 -17.98
C GLU A 37 -3.24 -18.04 -17.68
N GLU A 38 -2.95 -17.80 -16.40
CA GLU A 38 -1.91 -16.89 -15.94
C GLU A 38 -0.50 -17.34 -16.28
N TYR A 39 -0.30 -18.65 -16.46
CA TYR A 39 0.96 -19.23 -16.92
C TYR A 39 1.39 -18.70 -18.30
N ARG A 40 0.47 -18.18 -19.11
CA ARG A 40 0.74 -17.68 -20.46
C ARG A 40 1.67 -16.45 -20.46
N ILE A 41 1.93 -15.85 -19.30
CA ILE A 41 2.99 -14.85 -19.16
C ILE A 41 4.39 -15.44 -19.35
N PHE A 42 4.57 -16.75 -19.17
CA PHE A 42 5.84 -17.42 -19.41
C PHE A 42 5.81 -18.08 -20.80
N ALA A 43 6.77 -17.75 -21.67
CA ALA A 43 6.92 -18.45 -22.93
C ALA A 43 7.31 -19.91 -22.69
N GLU A 44 6.74 -20.83 -23.47
CA GLU A 44 7.12 -22.24 -23.44
C GLU A 44 8.53 -22.42 -24.04
N PRO A 45 9.47 -23.00 -23.29
CA PRO A 45 10.82 -23.25 -23.79
C PRO A 45 10.91 -24.56 -24.56
N SER A 46 11.60 -24.54 -25.69
CA SER A 46 11.99 -25.72 -26.48
C SER A 46 13.49 -25.72 -26.70
N ILE A 47 14.18 -26.72 -26.17
CA ILE A 47 15.65 -26.79 -26.15
C ILE A 47 16.15 -27.65 -27.32
N ASP A 48 16.94 -27.04 -28.21
CA ASP A 48 17.74 -27.74 -29.21
C ASP A 48 19.16 -27.94 -28.67
N ARG A 49 19.43 -29.16 -28.17
CA ARG A 49 20.74 -29.50 -27.59
C ARG A 49 21.87 -29.55 -28.61
N PHE A 50 21.56 -29.85 -29.87
CA PHE A 50 22.58 -29.93 -30.93
C PHE A 50 23.04 -28.53 -31.32
N LYS A 51 22.10 -27.59 -31.44
CA LYS A 51 22.39 -26.19 -31.73
C LYS A 51 22.78 -25.36 -30.50
N LYS A 52 22.65 -25.94 -29.29
CA LYS A 52 22.83 -25.25 -28.01
C LYS A 52 21.95 -23.99 -27.90
N GLN A 53 20.69 -24.12 -28.33
CA GLN A 53 19.75 -23.01 -28.38
C GLN A 53 18.45 -23.34 -27.65
N ILE A 54 17.77 -22.31 -27.15
CA ILE A 54 16.41 -22.39 -26.64
C ILE A 54 15.52 -21.54 -27.54
N SER A 55 14.40 -22.10 -28.00
CA SER A 55 13.35 -21.36 -28.69
C SER A 55 12.15 -21.18 -27.76
N TRP A 56 11.58 -19.98 -27.76
CA TRP A 56 10.54 -19.54 -26.84
C TRP A 56 9.24 -19.31 -27.60
N TYR A 57 8.19 -20.00 -27.19
CA TYR A 57 6.91 -19.99 -27.88
C TYR A 57 5.79 -19.44 -27.01
N THR A 58 4.76 -18.90 -27.64
CA THR A 58 3.53 -18.53 -26.97
C THR A 58 2.32 -19.27 -27.54
N GLU A 59 1.33 -19.49 -26.68
CA GLU A 59 0.02 -20.05 -27.05
C GLU A 59 -0.96 -18.98 -27.52
N TYR A 60 -0.65 -17.70 -27.32
CA TYR A 60 -1.42 -16.64 -27.96
C TYR A 60 -1.32 -16.73 -29.49
N GLU A 61 -2.43 -16.39 -30.16
CA GLU A 61 -2.54 -16.37 -31.63
C GLU A 61 -2.25 -14.97 -32.22
N GLU A 62 -2.23 -13.94 -31.38
CA GLU A 62 -1.93 -12.56 -31.75
C GLU A 62 -0.42 -12.31 -31.92
N GLU A 63 -0.10 -11.19 -32.57
CA GLU A 63 1.28 -10.78 -32.84
C GLU A 63 1.87 -10.02 -31.65
N PHE A 64 3.10 -10.39 -31.29
CA PHE A 64 3.84 -9.80 -30.19
C PHE A 64 5.07 -9.05 -30.67
N SER A 65 5.36 -7.91 -30.05
CA SER A 65 6.58 -7.15 -30.27
C SER A 65 7.43 -7.10 -29.00
N PRO A 66 8.77 -7.20 -29.09
CA PRO A 66 9.63 -6.98 -27.93
C PRO A 66 9.52 -5.54 -27.43
N LEU A 67 9.63 -5.33 -26.11
CA LEU A 67 9.49 -4.00 -25.51
C LEU A 67 10.46 -2.97 -26.09
N ARG A 68 11.66 -3.36 -26.54
CA ARG A 68 12.59 -2.48 -27.27
C ARG A 68 11.94 -1.79 -28.48
N ALA A 69 11.22 -2.56 -29.29
CA ALA A 69 10.57 -2.03 -30.49
C ALA A 69 9.39 -1.12 -30.11
N VAL A 70 8.64 -1.50 -29.07
CA VAL A 70 7.53 -0.71 -28.54
C VAL A 70 8.03 0.62 -27.96
N PHE A 71 9.06 0.57 -27.12
CA PHE A 71 9.65 1.72 -26.43
C PHE A 71 10.30 2.71 -27.38
N ALA A 72 10.89 2.23 -28.49
CA ALA A 72 11.42 3.09 -29.54
C ALA A 72 10.35 3.97 -30.21
N SER A 73 9.07 3.59 -30.11
CA SER A 73 7.94 4.27 -30.76
C SER A 73 7.04 5.06 -29.81
N CYS A 74 7.30 5.07 -28.50
CA CYS A 74 6.41 5.69 -27.50
C CYS A 74 7.13 6.61 -26.51
N SER A 75 6.37 7.49 -25.86
CA SER A 75 6.88 8.44 -24.87
C SER A 75 7.26 7.74 -23.56
N LEU A 76 8.15 8.36 -22.76
CA LEU A 76 8.55 7.82 -21.44
C LEU A 76 7.35 7.54 -20.53
N GLN A 77 6.30 8.37 -20.58
CA GLN A 77 5.08 8.14 -19.82
C GLN A 77 4.38 6.85 -20.22
N VAL A 78 4.27 6.59 -21.53
CA VAL A 78 3.68 5.34 -22.03
C VAL A 78 4.56 4.14 -21.68
N GLN A 79 5.90 4.31 -21.67
CA GLN A 79 6.81 3.26 -21.20
C GLN A 79 6.57 2.93 -19.72
N ASP A 80 6.37 3.95 -18.86
CA ASP A 80 6.07 3.75 -17.45
C ASP A 80 4.70 3.08 -17.24
N GLU A 81 3.70 3.41 -18.05
CA GLU A 81 2.38 2.75 -18.04
C GLU A 81 2.49 1.27 -18.40
N ILE A 82 3.27 0.94 -19.44
CA ILE A 82 3.52 -0.45 -19.85
C ILE A 82 4.27 -1.20 -18.75
N LYS A 83 5.31 -0.60 -18.16
CA LYS A 83 6.07 -1.19 -17.04
C LYS A 83 5.16 -1.44 -15.84
N SER A 84 4.30 -0.48 -15.49
CA SER A 84 3.33 -0.63 -14.41
C SER A 84 2.36 -1.79 -14.66
N ALA A 85 1.79 -1.87 -15.87
CA ALA A 85 0.88 -2.95 -16.23
C ALA A 85 1.56 -4.34 -16.20
N LEU A 86 2.82 -4.41 -16.65
CA LEU A 86 3.63 -5.63 -16.53
C LEU A 86 3.82 -6.02 -15.05
N LYS A 87 4.20 -5.06 -14.19
CA LYS A 87 4.40 -5.28 -12.76
C LYS A 87 3.12 -5.77 -12.09
N GLU A 88 1.98 -5.14 -12.37
CA GLU A 88 0.68 -5.55 -11.83
C GLU A 88 0.28 -6.96 -12.27
N LYS A 89 0.54 -7.31 -13.55
CA LYS A 89 0.27 -8.66 -14.05
C LYS A 89 1.13 -9.69 -13.33
N ILE A 90 2.42 -9.43 -13.14
CA ILE A 90 3.34 -10.34 -12.45
C ILE A 90 2.98 -10.44 -10.96
N ASP A 91 2.66 -9.33 -10.30
CA ASP A 91 2.23 -9.33 -8.91
C ASP A 91 0.94 -10.11 -8.71
N THR A 92 0.02 -10.07 -9.68
CA THR A 92 -1.19 -10.90 -9.67
C THR A 92 -0.84 -12.40 -9.71
N VAL A 93 0.10 -12.80 -10.57
CA VAL A 93 0.57 -14.20 -10.65
C VAL A 93 1.24 -14.62 -9.34
N LEU A 94 2.09 -13.78 -8.78
CA LEU A 94 2.78 -14.04 -7.52
C LEU A 94 1.82 -14.09 -6.32
N ALA A 95 0.78 -13.25 -6.31
CA ALA A 95 -0.20 -13.17 -5.23
C ALA A 95 -0.96 -14.49 -5.01
N HIS A 96 -1.17 -15.30 -6.06
CA HIS A 96 -1.81 -16.62 -5.94
C HIS A 96 -1.06 -17.57 -5.00
N PHE A 97 0.26 -17.44 -4.95
CA PHE A 97 1.15 -18.28 -4.14
C PHE A 97 1.77 -17.51 -2.99
N ASN A 98 1.37 -16.25 -2.80
CA ASN A 98 1.89 -15.45 -1.73
C ASN A 98 1.56 -16.14 -0.39
N PRO A 99 2.57 -16.51 0.44
CA PRO A 99 2.36 -17.11 1.76
C PRO A 99 1.43 -16.30 2.68
N ASP A 100 1.13 -15.07 2.29
CA ASP A 100 0.41 -14.09 3.04
C ASP A 100 -1.11 -14.20 2.94
N ASN A 101 -1.62 -14.85 1.89
CA ASN A 101 -3.03 -15.02 1.59
C ASN A 101 -3.71 -16.14 2.41
N GLY A 102 -3.18 -16.46 3.59
CA GLY A 102 -3.87 -17.25 4.61
C GLY A 102 -3.65 -18.76 4.57
N VAL A 103 -2.82 -19.28 3.65
CA VAL A 103 -2.50 -20.71 3.57
C VAL A 103 -1.00 -20.94 3.79
N LYS A 104 -0.62 -21.37 5.00
CA LYS A 104 0.75 -21.77 5.37
C LYS A 104 1.13 -23.15 4.79
N ASN A 105 0.89 -23.41 3.50
CA ASN A 105 1.31 -24.67 2.88
C ASN A 105 2.78 -24.54 2.42
N PRO A 106 3.72 -25.35 2.95
CA PRO A 106 5.12 -25.34 2.53
C PRO A 106 5.32 -25.45 1.01
N ASP A 107 4.44 -26.18 0.31
CA ASP A 107 4.52 -26.34 -1.13
C ASP A 107 4.28 -25.02 -1.88
N TYR A 108 3.36 -24.17 -1.38
CA TYR A 108 3.12 -22.84 -1.97
C TYR A 108 4.27 -21.89 -1.70
N VAL A 109 4.91 -21.98 -0.51
CA VAL A 109 6.10 -21.17 -0.21
C VAL A 109 7.25 -21.54 -1.15
N ALA A 110 7.52 -22.83 -1.32
CA ALA A 110 8.56 -23.31 -2.22
C ALA A 110 8.28 -22.90 -3.67
N PHE A 111 7.04 -23.02 -4.12
CA PHE A 111 6.65 -22.62 -5.47
C PHE A 111 6.70 -21.10 -5.69
N TYR A 112 6.34 -20.29 -4.69
CA TYR A 112 6.50 -18.84 -4.73
C TYR A 112 7.97 -18.43 -4.88
N GLN A 113 8.89 -19.03 -4.11
CA GLN A 113 10.32 -18.77 -4.24
C GLN A 113 10.86 -19.15 -5.63
N LEU A 114 10.35 -20.25 -6.18
CA LEU A 114 10.68 -20.70 -7.53
C LEU A 114 10.17 -19.71 -8.58
N LEU A 115 8.94 -19.20 -8.45
CA LEU A 115 8.41 -18.17 -9.34
C LEU A 115 9.24 -16.88 -9.29
N LEU A 116 9.71 -16.46 -8.11
CA LEU A 116 10.61 -15.31 -7.99
C LEU A 116 11.92 -15.50 -8.77
N GLN A 117 12.45 -16.73 -8.82
CA GLN A 117 13.61 -17.05 -9.67
C GLN A 117 13.25 -17.08 -11.15
N CYS A 118 12.04 -17.51 -11.51
CA CYS A 118 11.59 -17.56 -12.90
C CYS A 118 11.44 -16.17 -13.50
N ILE A 119 10.98 -15.18 -12.74
CA ILE A 119 10.79 -13.81 -13.27
C ILE A 119 12.10 -13.02 -13.44
N GLU A 120 13.24 -13.61 -13.08
CA GLU A 120 14.53 -13.06 -13.49
C GLU A 120 14.73 -13.24 -14.99
N ILE A 121 15.12 -12.15 -15.64
CA ILE A 121 15.32 -12.06 -17.09
C ILE A 121 16.62 -11.29 -17.39
N PRO A 122 17.31 -11.56 -18.51
CA PRO A 122 18.54 -10.85 -18.87
C PRO A 122 18.35 -9.37 -19.26
N SER A 123 17.18 -9.03 -19.82
CA SER A 123 16.88 -7.66 -20.29
C SER A 123 15.37 -7.43 -20.36
N LEU A 124 14.90 -6.31 -19.79
CA LEU A 124 13.50 -5.90 -19.87
C LEU A 124 13.05 -5.68 -21.33
N GLU A 125 13.85 -4.95 -22.10
CA GLU A 125 13.47 -4.53 -23.44
C GLU A 125 13.47 -5.68 -24.46
N ASP A 126 14.31 -6.69 -24.21
CA ASP A 126 14.57 -7.74 -25.19
C ASP A 126 13.79 -9.01 -24.88
N CYS A 127 13.58 -9.27 -23.59
CA CYS A 127 13.05 -10.53 -23.12
C CYS A 127 11.56 -10.45 -22.81
N VAL A 128 11.00 -9.25 -22.70
CA VAL A 128 9.55 -9.05 -22.54
C VAL A 128 8.94 -8.69 -23.88
N TYR A 129 7.96 -9.50 -24.27
CA TYR A 129 7.15 -9.30 -25.46
C TYR A 129 5.76 -8.82 -25.04
N MET A 130 5.21 -7.88 -25.79
CA MET A 130 3.90 -7.30 -25.54
C MET A 130 3.02 -7.35 -26.79
N SER A 131 1.73 -7.60 -26.57
CA SER A 131 0.66 -7.39 -27.54
C SER A 131 -0.40 -6.48 -26.92
N ARG A 132 -1.03 -5.64 -27.74
CA ARG A 132 -2.14 -4.77 -27.33
C ARG A 132 -3.36 -5.16 -28.14
N LEU A 133 -4.39 -5.62 -27.45
CA LEU A 133 -5.67 -5.95 -28.05
C LEU A 133 -6.46 -4.70 -28.43
N ALA A 134 -7.48 -4.87 -29.27
CA ALA A 134 -8.34 -3.79 -29.74
C ALA A 134 -9.12 -3.08 -28.61
N ASP A 135 -9.37 -3.78 -27.49
CA ASP A 135 -10.02 -3.24 -26.30
C ASP A 135 -9.05 -2.49 -25.36
N GLY A 136 -7.76 -2.44 -25.70
CA GLY A 136 -6.71 -1.81 -24.90
C GLY A 136 -6.03 -2.74 -23.91
N THR A 137 -6.48 -3.99 -23.78
CA THR A 137 -5.84 -4.99 -22.90
C THR A 137 -4.41 -5.27 -23.36
N LEU A 138 -3.48 -5.28 -22.40
CA LEU A 138 -2.08 -5.62 -22.65
C LEU A 138 -1.83 -7.08 -22.26
N HIS A 139 -1.30 -7.85 -23.20
CA HIS A 139 -0.73 -9.16 -22.93
C HIS A 139 0.78 -9.07 -22.91
N PHE A 140 1.39 -9.79 -21.97
CA PHE A 140 2.83 -9.87 -21.81
C PHE A 140 3.28 -11.32 -21.87
N VAL A 141 4.42 -11.56 -22.50
CA VAL A 141 5.10 -12.86 -22.51
C VAL A 141 6.58 -12.65 -22.23
N LEU A 142 7.08 -13.31 -21.20
CA LEU A 142 8.49 -13.37 -20.83
C LEU A 142 9.16 -14.49 -21.62
N THR A 143 10.29 -14.16 -22.24
CA THR A 143 11.26 -15.10 -22.80
C THR A 143 12.53 -15.05 -21.94
N GLU A 144 13.39 -16.06 -22.03
CA GLU A 144 14.64 -16.10 -21.23
C GLU A 144 14.40 -15.98 -19.71
N TRP A 145 13.19 -16.34 -19.26
CA TRP A 145 12.84 -16.37 -17.86
C TRP A 145 13.66 -17.46 -17.14
N GLY A 146 14.14 -17.16 -15.93
CA GLY A 146 15.07 -18.01 -15.17
C GLY A 146 16.53 -17.91 -15.60
N PHE A 147 16.89 -16.89 -16.40
CA PHE A 147 18.25 -16.62 -16.84
C PHE A 147 18.70 -15.20 -16.51
N LEU A 148 20.01 -15.02 -16.34
CA LEU A 148 20.69 -13.74 -16.26
C LEU A 148 21.54 -13.50 -17.51
N SER A 149 21.88 -12.23 -17.76
CA SER A 149 22.89 -11.87 -18.74
C SER A 149 24.24 -12.49 -18.38
N ASN A 150 25.03 -12.90 -19.39
CA ASN A 150 26.38 -13.41 -19.20
C ASN A 150 27.45 -12.31 -19.00
N THR A 151 27.04 -11.04 -18.97
CA THR A 151 27.92 -9.90 -18.70
C THR A 151 28.36 -9.86 -17.24
N SER A 152 29.58 -9.41 -16.95
CA SER A 152 30.15 -9.38 -15.58
C SER A 152 29.36 -8.52 -14.58
N ASN A 153 28.55 -7.57 -15.05
CA ASN A 153 27.70 -6.70 -14.24
C ASN A 153 26.21 -6.91 -14.56
N ALA A 154 25.80 -8.16 -14.81
CA ALA A 154 24.41 -8.47 -15.08
C ALA A 154 23.50 -7.94 -13.96
N GLU A 155 22.52 -7.13 -14.33
CA GLU A 155 21.55 -6.61 -13.39
C GLU A 155 20.62 -7.75 -12.93
N MET A 156 20.41 -7.87 -11.63
CA MET A 156 19.42 -8.78 -11.04
C MET A 156 18.17 -8.00 -10.64
N GLY A 157 17.04 -8.69 -10.57
CA GLY A 157 15.79 -8.15 -10.05
C GLY A 157 15.15 -7.13 -10.98
N ILE A 158 15.37 -7.23 -12.30
CA ILE A 158 14.92 -6.23 -13.29
C ILE A 158 13.41 -5.98 -13.18
N ILE A 159 12.63 -7.05 -13.14
CA ILE A 159 11.16 -6.97 -13.03
C ILE A 159 10.75 -6.46 -11.64
N GLN A 160 11.42 -6.92 -10.60
CA GLN A 160 11.11 -6.60 -9.21
C GLN A 160 11.37 -5.12 -8.89
N LYS A 161 12.38 -4.52 -9.52
CA LYS A 161 12.71 -3.09 -9.41
C LYS A 161 11.74 -2.18 -10.16
N ILE A 162 10.83 -2.72 -10.97
CA ILE A 162 9.82 -1.91 -11.66
C ILE A 162 8.90 -1.28 -10.62
N ARG A 163 8.89 0.04 -10.61
CA ARG A 163 8.02 0.85 -9.73
C ARG A 163 6.68 1.04 -10.43
N PRO A 164 5.56 0.56 -9.86
CA PRO A 164 4.26 0.73 -10.47
C PRO A 164 3.85 2.21 -10.45
N LEU A 165 3.07 2.62 -11.44
CA LEU A 165 2.46 3.94 -11.47
C LEU A 165 1.33 4.01 -10.44
N ARG A 166 1.23 5.17 -9.78
CA ARG A 166 0.09 5.51 -8.94
C ARG A 166 -0.48 6.85 -9.36
N ASN A 167 -1.80 6.94 -9.29
CA ASN A 167 -2.50 8.20 -9.46
C ASN A 167 -2.19 9.12 -8.27
N VAL A 168 -1.50 10.21 -8.55
CA VAL A 168 -1.19 11.28 -7.62
C VAL A 168 -2.32 12.31 -7.72
N MET A 169 -3.24 12.28 -6.77
CA MET A 169 -4.27 13.32 -6.62
C MET A 169 -3.78 14.36 -5.61
N ILE A 170 -3.58 15.60 -6.07
CA ILE A 170 -3.25 16.74 -5.21
C ILE A 170 -4.50 17.57 -4.98
N ASP A 171 -4.89 17.69 -3.72
CA ASP A 171 -5.93 18.57 -3.23
C ASP A 171 -5.33 19.95 -2.91
N CYS A 172 -5.68 20.97 -3.70
CA CYS A 172 -5.14 22.32 -3.56
C CYS A 172 -6.17 23.23 -2.89
N ILE A 173 -5.79 23.78 -1.74
CA ILE A 173 -6.64 24.65 -0.93
C ILE A 173 -5.92 25.96 -0.64
N TYR A 174 -6.66 27.06 -0.57
CA TYR A 174 -6.11 28.31 -0.05
C TYR A 174 -6.02 28.28 1.48
N THR A 175 -5.20 29.16 2.06
CA THR A 175 -5.04 29.30 3.52
C THR A 175 -6.35 29.63 4.25
N ASP A 176 -7.36 30.15 3.55
CA ASP A 176 -8.70 30.40 4.08
C ASP A 176 -9.67 29.20 3.92
N GLY A 177 -9.16 28.05 3.48
CA GLY A 177 -9.90 26.80 3.33
C GLY A 177 -10.73 26.70 2.04
N THR A 178 -10.71 27.71 1.18
CA THR A 178 -11.43 27.63 -0.10
C THR A 178 -10.65 26.80 -1.13
N PRO A 179 -11.34 26.08 -2.04
CA PRO A 179 -10.67 25.34 -3.10
C PRO A 179 -9.87 26.25 -4.02
N ALA A 180 -8.62 25.88 -4.31
CA ALA A 180 -7.78 26.59 -5.26
C ALA A 180 -8.16 26.23 -6.70
N SER A 181 -9.31 26.71 -7.15
CA SER A 181 -9.91 26.38 -8.45
C SER A 181 -9.23 27.10 -9.62
N GLN A 182 -9.03 26.39 -10.74
CA GLN A 182 -8.44 26.93 -11.98
C GLN A 182 -7.05 27.56 -11.78
N VAL A 183 -6.24 26.96 -10.91
CA VAL A 183 -4.85 27.35 -10.66
C VAL A 183 -3.91 26.48 -11.50
N LEU A 184 -3.04 27.14 -12.28
CA LEU A 184 -2.05 26.46 -13.11
C LEU A 184 -0.79 26.18 -12.29
N LEU A 185 -0.59 24.91 -11.93
CA LEU A 185 0.59 24.45 -11.21
C LEU A 185 1.64 23.91 -12.18
N HIS A 186 2.90 24.18 -11.84
CA HIS A 186 4.07 23.65 -12.54
C HIS A 186 4.71 22.57 -11.66
N PHE A 187 5.06 21.44 -12.26
CA PHE A 187 5.68 20.32 -11.56
C PHE A 187 7.01 19.97 -12.18
N LYS A 188 7.94 19.52 -11.34
CA LYS A 188 9.29 19.11 -11.73
C LYS A 188 9.68 17.79 -11.07
N GLN A 189 10.25 16.89 -11.85
CA GLN A 189 10.84 15.62 -11.40
C GLN A 189 12.17 15.43 -12.14
N GLY A 190 13.30 15.70 -11.49
CA GLY A 190 14.60 15.76 -12.17
C GLY A 190 14.58 16.78 -13.31
N GLU A 191 14.85 16.33 -14.54
CA GLU A 191 14.77 17.16 -15.76
C GLU A 191 13.35 17.25 -16.36
N ARG A 192 12.43 16.37 -15.94
CA ARG A 192 11.06 16.35 -16.46
C ARG A 192 10.26 17.49 -15.82
N THR A 193 9.56 18.27 -16.64
CA THR A 193 8.59 19.26 -16.18
C THR A 193 7.24 19.06 -16.85
N TRP A 194 6.16 19.35 -16.13
CA TRP A 194 4.80 19.34 -16.66
C TRP A 194 3.93 20.37 -15.93
N LYS A 195 2.74 20.62 -16.45
CA LYS A 195 1.78 21.54 -15.85
C LYS A 195 0.46 20.83 -15.62
N ALA A 196 -0.24 21.17 -14.55
CA ALA A 196 -1.61 20.74 -14.33
C ALA A 196 -2.46 21.91 -13.84
N MET A 197 -3.67 22.01 -14.38
CA MET A 197 -4.67 22.95 -13.91
C MET A 197 -5.54 22.25 -12.87
N THR A 198 -5.83 22.92 -11.76
CA THR A 198 -6.80 22.41 -10.78
C THR A 198 -8.23 22.54 -11.29
N ASP A 199 -9.08 21.56 -10.96
CA ASP A 199 -10.50 21.57 -11.28
C ASP A 199 -11.30 22.57 -10.42
N GLY A 200 -12.63 22.59 -10.58
CA GLY A 200 -13.53 23.43 -9.80
C GLY A 200 -13.46 23.23 -8.28
N ASN A 201 -12.95 22.08 -7.83
CA ASN A 201 -12.78 21.69 -6.44
C ASN A 201 -11.31 21.78 -5.98
N GLY A 202 -10.45 22.44 -6.76
CA GLY A 202 -9.03 22.59 -6.41
C GLY A 202 -8.19 21.33 -6.60
N LYS A 203 -8.68 20.31 -7.32
CA LYS A 203 -7.96 19.04 -7.47
C LYS A 203 -7.24 18.96 -8.80
N CYS A 204 -6.02 18.45 -8.79
CA CYS A 204 -5.33 18.02 -10.00
C CYS A 204 -4.82 16.59 -9.84
N ASN A 205 -4.71 15.87 -10.96
CA ASN A 205 -4.25 14.50 -10.96
C ASN A 205 -3.24 14.24 -12.08
N PHE A 206 -2.34 13.30 -11.83
CA PHE A 206 -1.38 12.78 -12.79
C PHE A 206 -0.81 11.46 -12.25
N SER A 207 -0.13 10.68 -13.09
CA SER A 207 0.46 9.40 -12.67
C SER A 207 1.97 9.48 -12.59
N LEU A 208 2.54 8.98 -11.50
CA LEU A 208 3.98 8.86 -11.31
C LEU A 208 4.34 7.51 -10.65
N PRO A 209 5.55 6.98 -10.88
CA PRO A 209 5.99 5.74 -10.23
C PRO A 209 6.11 5.91 -8.72
N VAL A 210 5.77 4.88 -7.94
CA VAL A 210 5.97 4.86 -6.47
C VAL A 210 7.46 5.10 -6.14
N GLY A 211 7.72 5.81 -5.05
CA GLY A 211 9.07 6.21 -4.62
C GLY A 211 9.67 7.37 -5.42
N THR A 212 8.90 7.99 -6.32
CA THR A 212 9.32 9.19 -7.05
C THR A 212 9.20 10.43 -6.19
N SER A 213 10.25 11.25 -6.13
CA SER A 213 10.17 12.62 -5.59
C SER A 213 9.86 13.62 -6.70
N PHE A 214 8.93 14.55 -6.45
CA PHE A 214 8.62 15.64 -7.36
C PHE A 214 8.32 16.94 -6.61
N GLU A 215 8.45 18.07 -7.29
CA GLU A 215 8.30 19.41 -6.72
C GLU A 215 7.17 20.15 -7.43
N ALA A 216 6.41 20.94 -6.68
CA ALA A 216 5.35 21.82 -7.18
C ALA A 216 5.78 23.29 -7.08
N TYR A 217 5.40 24.05 -8.11
CA TYR A 217 5.72 25.45 -8.31
C TYR A 217 4.47 26.22 -8.76
N ASP A 218 4.36 27.47 -8.34
CA ASP A 218 3.40 28.44 -8.89
C ASP A 218 4.11 29.38 -9.88
N VAL A 219 3.36 29.93 -10.83
CA VAL A 219 3.84 30.92 -11.80
C VAL A 219 3.22 32.27 -11.49
N ARG A 220 4.05 33.23 -11.11
CA ARG A 220 3.67 34.64 -11.09
C ARG A 220 4.20 35.36 -12.34
N GLU A 221 3.71 36.59 -12.55
CA GLU A 221 4.01 37.46 -13.71
C GLU A 221 5.45 37.29 -14.25
N GLU A 222 5.56 37.29 -15.58
CA GLU A 222 6.83 37.22 -16.31
C GLU A 222 7.75 36.04 -15.93
N GLY A 223 7.19 34.82 -15.90
CA GLY A 223 7.98 33.58 -16.01
C GLY A 223 8.83 33.21 -14.79
N LYS A 224 8.71 33.93 -13.66
CA LYS A 224 9.34 33.53 -12.39
C LYS A 224 8.50 32.48 -11.68
N GLN A 225 9.09 31.29 -11.49
CA GLN A 225 8.49 30.19 -10.75
C GLN A 225 8.81 30.32 -9.26
N ARG A 226 7.80 30.17 -8.40
CA ARG A 226 7.97 30.10 -6.94
C ARG A 226 7.82 28.65 -6.49
N PHE A 227 8.83 28.12 -5.80
CA PHE A 227 8.73 26.80 -5.17
C PHE A 227 7.63 26.79 -4.11
N LEU A 228 6.77 25.79 -4.15
CA LEU A 228 5.69 25.59 -3.19
C LEU A 228 6.04 24.45 -2.23
N LYS A 229 6.20 23.24 -2.75
CA LYS A 229 6.34 22.03 -1.93
C LYS A 229 6.94 20.86 -2.70
N GLY A 230 7.74 20.05 -2.02
CA GLY A 230 8.20 18.74 -2.49
C GLY A 230 7.28 17.61 -2.00
N PHE A 231 7.11 16.60 -2.82
CA PHE A 231 6.28 15.43 -2.57
C PHE A 231 7.05 14.15 -2.90
N ASN A 232 6.69 13.07 -2.20
CA ASN A 232 7.15 11.72 -2.51
C ASN A 232 5.93 10.86 -2.84
N VAL A 233 5.95 10.18 -3.98
CA VAL A 233 4.88 9.30 -4.40
C VAL A 233 4.90 8.05 -3.54
N LEU A 234 3.92 7.91 -2.66
CA LEU A 234 3.71 6.74 -1.81
C LEU A 234 2.50 5.96 -2.32
N ASP A 235 2.48 4.67 -1.99
CA ASP A 235 1.33 3.84 -2.31
C ASP A 235 0.10 4.28 -1.48
N HIS A 236 -1.04 4.43 -2.14
CA HIS A 236 -2.32 4.86 -1.55
C HIS A 236 -2.30 6.17 -0.73
N ALA A 237 -1.34 7.08 -0.96
CA ALA A 237 -1.30 8.36 -0.26
C ALA A 237 -2.20 9.44 -0.88
N LYS A 238 -2.69 10.35 -0.03
CA LYS A 238 -3.39 11.58 -0.43
C LYS A 238 -2.43 12.75 -0.33
N TYR A 239 -2.42 13.61 -1.33
CA TYR A 239 -1.54 14.77 -1.37
C TYR A 239 -2.34 16.05 -1.20
N GLN A 240 -1.84 16.97 -0.39
CA GLN A 240 -2.45 18.28 -0.20
C GLN A 240 -1.41 19.39 -0.35
N LEU A 241 -1.82 20.45 -1.04
CA LEU A 241 -1.05 21.65 -1.30
C LEU A 241 -1.83 22.87 -0.80
N VAL A 242 -1.23 23.65 0.09
CA VAL A 242 -1.84 24.87 0.63
C VAL A 242 -1.23 26.07 -0.08
N LEU A 243 -2.07 26.91 -0.68
CA LEU A 243 -1.71 28.15 -1.37
C LEU A 243 -2.10 29.37 -0.54
N GLU A 244 -1.42 30.49 -0.71
CA GLU A 244 -1.75 31.72 0.01
C GLU A 244 -3.04 32.34 -0.55
N ALA A 245 -3.97 32.74 0.33
CA ALA A 245 -5.24 33.36 -0.08
C ALA A 245 -5.06 34.69 -0.83
N GLU A 246 -3.92 35.36 -0.65
CA GLU A 246 -3.54 36.57 -1.40
C GLU A 246 -3.32 36.29 -2.90
N ASP A 247 -3.07 35.03 -3.27
CA ASP A 247 -2.84 34.59 -4.64
C ASP A 247 -4.13 34.17 -5.36
N LYS A 248 -5.29 34.48 -4.75
CA LYS A 248 -6.58 34.26 -5.39
C LYS A 248 -6.69 35.11 -6.66
N PRO A 249 -7.06 34.52 -7.80
CA PRO A 249 -7.37 35.30 -8.99
C PRO A 249 -8.49 36.29 -8.66
N MET A 250 -8.27 37.58 -8.92
CA MET A 250 -9.26 38.61 -8.65
C MET A 250 -10.56 38.29 -9.40
N PRO A 251 -11.73 38.39 -8.74
CA PRO A 251 -13.00 38.18 -9.42
C PRO A 251 -13.16 39.20 -10.55
N PRO A 252 -13.80 38.81 -11.68
CA PRO A 252 -14.06 39.74 -12.76
C PRO A 252 -14.87 40.94 -12.24
N PRO A 253 -14.61 42.16 -12.75
CA PRO A 253 -15.33 43.35 -12.31
C PRO A 253 -16.84 43.18 -12.53
N VAL A 254 -17.60 43.40 -11.47
CA VAL A 254 -19.07 43.31 -11.49
C VAL A 254 -19.61 44.40 -12.42
N PRO A 255 -20.41 44.09 -13.45
CA PRO A 255 -21.03 45.10 -14.29
C PRO A 255 -22.02 45.96 -13.47
N PRO A 256 -22.16 47.26 -13.77
CA PRO A 256 -22.94 48.19 -12.95
C PRO A 256 -24.43 47.81 -12.92
N VAL A 257 -24.98 47.78 -11.71
CA VAL A 257 -26.40 47.52 -11.43
C VAL A 257 -27.25 48.73 -11.84
N PRO A 258 -28.30 48.59 -12.67
CA PRO A 258 -29.22 49.69 -12.99
C PRO A 258 -30.06 50.14 -11.78
N PRO A 259 -30.54 51.40 -11.73
CA PRO A 259 -31.24 51.95 -10.56
C PRO A 259 -32.63 51.33 -10.36
N LYS A 260 -33.00 51.09 -9.10
CA LYS A 260 -34.33 50.63 -8.67
C LYS A 260 -35.38 51.75 -8.79
N GLN A 261 -36.56 51.44 -9.35
CA GLN A 261 -37.80 52.22 -9.20
C GLN A 261 -38.82 51.43 -8.34
N GLY A 262 -39.58 52.13 -7.49
CA GLY A 262 -40.41 51.55 -6.42
C GLY A 262 -41.92 51.38 -6.73
N THR A 263 -42.46 50.21 -6.33
CA THR A 263 -43.71 49.84 -5.55
C THR A 263 -45.05 50.60 -5.71
N PRO A 264 -46.26 49.94 -5.68
CA PRO A 264 -46.87 49.25 -4.48
C PRO A 264 -47.77 47.98 -4.74
N PRO A 265 -48.38 47.31 -3.69
CA PRO A 265 -48.99 45.94 -3.71
C PRO A 265 -50.55 45.93 -3.60
N PRO A 266 -51.29 44.82 -3.26
CA PRO A 266 -51.25 43.36 -3.57
C PRO A 266 -52.59 42.85 -4.25
N VAL A 267 -52.76 41.58 -4.71
CA VAL A 267 -53.45 40.42 -4.03
C VAL A 267 -53.58 39.21 -5.03
N PRO A 268 -53.62 37.93 -4.59
CA PRO A 268 -53.34 36.68 -5.34
C PRO A 268 -54.66 35.91 -5.73
N PRO A 269 -54.74 34.61 -6.17
CA PRO A 269 -53.74 33.53 -6.12
C PRO A 269 -53.71 32.46 -7.26
N LEU A 270 -52.90 31.43 -7.01
CA LEU A 270 -52.91 30.04 -7.52
C LEU A 270 -52.15 29.72 -8.82
N GLY A 271 -50.94 29.20 -8.63
CA GLY A 271 -50.21 28.41 -9.61
C GLY A 271 -49.11 27.63 -8.89
N VAL A 272 -49.43 26.38 -8.52
CA VAL A 272 -48.56 25.42 -7.83
C VAL A 272 -47.22 25.31 -8.55
N LYS A 273 -46.12 25.66 -7.88
CA LYS A 273 -44.78 25.21 -8.23
C LYS A 273 -44.25 24.35 -7.10
N GLN A 274 -43.70 23.22 -7.53
CA GLN A 274 -43.06 22.17 -6.74
C GLN A 274 -42.16 22.74 -5.64
N PRO A 275 -42.06 22.08 -4.47
CA PRO A 275 -41.13 22.50 -3.44
C PRO A 275 -39.72 22.46 -4.02
N ALA A 276 -39.10 23.65 -4.12
CA ALA A 276 -37.67 23.77 -4.30
C ALA A 276 -37.01 23.00 -3.15
N GLU A 277 -36.16 22.06 -3.51
CA GLU A 277 -35.32 21.32 -2.60
C GLU A 277 -34.58 22.33 -1.71
N ALA A 278 -34.79 22.23 -0.40
CA ALA A 278 -34.18 23.15 0.56
C ALA A 278 -32.67 23.17 0.33
N PRO A 279 -32.00 24.34 0.43
CA PRO A 279 -30.55 24.40 0.37
C PRO A 279 -29.97 23.41 1.37
N LEU A 280 -29.20 22.45 0.86
CA LEU A 280 -28.62 21.36 1.64
C LEU A 280 -27.82 21.96 2.81
N PRO A 281 -28.07 21.53 4.06
CA PRO A 281 -27.38 22.09 5.22
C PRO A 281 -25.87 21.88 5.10
N HIS A 282 -25.09 22.91 5.41
CA HIS A 282 -23.62 22.96 5.30
C HIS A 282 -22.84 21.95 6.18
N ASN A 283 -23.52 20.97 6.81
CA ASN A 283 -22.92 19.95 7.68
C ASN A 283 -23.58 18.56 7.51
N ARG A 284 -23.82 18.15 6.26
CA ARG A 284 -24.32 16.82 5.95
C ARG A 284 -23.16 15.86 5.76
N LYS A 285 -23.09 14.78 6.53
CA LYS A 285 -22.14 13.68 6.29
C LYS A 285 -22.87 12.51 5.64
N THR A 286 -22.29 11.98 4.56
CA THR A 286 -22.87 10.89 3.76
C THR A 286 -22.35 9.54 4.24
N VAL A 287 -23.20 8.53 4.38
CA VAL A 287 -22.79 7.16 4.67
C VAL A 287 -23.18 6.26 3.52
N HIS A 288 -22.18 5.67 2.85
CA HIS A 288 -22.35 4.75 1.74
C HIS A 288 -22.37 3.31 2.24
N VAL A 289 -23.46 2.59 1.94
CA VAL A 289 -23.72 1.24 2.44
C VAL A 289 -23.62 0.23 1.30
N MET A 290 -22.76 -0.77 1.51
CA MET A 290 -22.48 -1.81 0.52
C MET A 290 -22.30 -3.16 1.20
N ASN A 291 -22.46 -4.25 0.46
CA ASN A 291 -22.20 -5.59 0.97
C ASN A 291 -20.71 -5.97 0.83
N HIS A 292 -20.34 -7.13 1.36
CA HIS A 292 -18.98 -7.70 1.30
C HIS A 292 -18.50 -8.08 -0.12
N LEU A 293 -19.36 -7.98 -1.13
CA LEU A 293 -19.05 -8.17 -2.55
C LEU A 293 -18.96 -6.82 -3.29
N ASN A 294 -18.93 -5.71 -2.54
CA ASN A 294 -18.98 -4.33 -3.02
C ASN A 294 -20.26 -3.92 -3.76
N GLU A 295 -21.35 -4.67 -3.63
CA GLU A 295 -22.64 -4.29 -4.22
C GLU A 295 -23.35 -3.26 -3.33
N VAL A 296 -23.92 -2.23 -3.97
CA VAL A 296 -24.64 -1.13 -3.32
C VAL A 296 -25.95 -1.63 -2.72
N LEU A 297 -26.20 -1.33 -1.44
CA LEU A 297 -27.41 -1.76 -0.74
C LEU A 297 -28.46 -0.65 -0.72
N THR A 298 -29.38 -0.68 -1.69
CA THR A 298 -30.45 0.32 -1.87
C THR A 298 -31.73 -0.04 -1.11
N GLY A 299 -32.45 0.95 -0.58
CA GLY A 299 -33.75 0.76 0.10
C GLY A 299 -33.70 -0.02 1.42
N VAL A 300 -32.52 -0.20 2.00
CA VAL A 300 -32.36 -0.98 3.24
C VAL A 300 -32.65 -0.10 4.45
N PRO A 301 -33.47 -0.56 5.42
CA PRO A 301 -33.78 0.24 6.60
C PRO A 301 -32.54 0.42 7.49
N VAL A 302 -32.31 1.66 7.90
CA VAL A 302 -31.20 2.09 8.75
C VAL A 302 -31.76 2.71 10.03
N HIS A 303 -31.31 2.23 11.17
CA HIS A 303 -31.58 2.84 12.48
C HIS A 303 -30.27 3.19 13.16
N VAL A 304 -30.04 4.47 13.42
CA VAL A 304 -28.87 4.98 14.15
C VAL A 304 -29.33 5.53 15.50
N TRP A 305 -28.67 5.12 16.59
CA TRP A 305 -28.97 5.60 17.93
C TRP A 305 -27.72 5.80 18.79
N GLY A 306 -27.77 6.82 19.65
CA GLY A 306 -26.67 7.23 20.52
C GLY A 306 -27.04 8.43 21.39
N GLU A 307 -26.07 8.96 22.12
CA GLU A 307 -26.26 10.09 23.03
C GLU A 307 -26.65 11.36 22.23
N GLY A 308 -27.93 11.73 22.28
CA GLY A 308 -28.51 12.86 21.53
C GLY A 308 -28.97 12.55 20.10
N ILE A 309 -28.87 11.29 19.63
CA ILE A 309 -29.19 10.91 18.25
C ILE A 309 -30.12 9.71 18.21
N ASN A 310 -31.23 9.82 17.47
CA ASN A 310 -32.13 8.72 17.13
C ASN A 310 -32.70 8.94 15.72
N LEU A 311 -32.02 8.40 14.71
CA LEU A 311 -32.37 8.56 13.30
C LEU A 311 -32.85 7.23 12.73
N ARG A 312 -34.03 7.22 12.11
CA ARG A 312 -34.54 6.10 11.31
C ARG A 312 -34.71 6.56 9.87
N THR A 313 -34.08 5.88 8.95
CA THR A 313 -34.09 6.22 7.51
C THR A 313 -33.91 4.96 6.68
N THR A 314 -33.87 5.09 5.37
CA THR A 314 -33.57 4.03 4.40
C THR A 314 -32.46 4.51 3.48
N THR A 315 -31.66 3.59 2.97
CA THR A 315 -30.66 3.96 1.94
C THR A 315 -31.34 4.38 0.64
N ASP A 316 -30.78 5.40 -0.03
CA ASP A 316 -31.25 5.87 -1.33
C ASP A 316 -30.86 4.91 -2.47
N GLU A 317 -31.16 5.31 -3.70
CA GLU A 317 -30.86 4.54 -4.93
C GLU A 317 -29.36 4.31 -5.15
N ASN A 318 -28.51 5.10 -4.48
CA ASN A 318 -27.05 4.97 -4.49
C ASN A 318 -26.53 4.30 -3.21
N GLY A 319 -27.40 3.71 -2.39
CA GLY A 319 -27.03 3.06 -1.13
C GLY A 319 -26.60 4.04 -0.03
N ASN A 320 -26.91 5.33 -0.16
CA ASN A 320 -26.51 6.35 0.80
C ASN A 320 -27.61 6.67 1.79
N PHE A 321 -27.22 7.06 3.01
CA PHE A 321 -28.08 7.81 3.90
C PHE A 321 -27.28 8.93 4.56
N TYR A 322 -27.98 9.87 5.18
CA TYR A 322 -27.38 11.13 5.60
C TYR A 322 -27.54 11.36 7.10
N LEU A 323 -26.45 11.77 7.72
CA LEU A 323 -26.41 12.17 9.13
C LEU A 323 -26.36 13.70 9.21
N HIS A 324 -27.27 14.26 10.00
CA HIS A 324 -27.37 15.70 10.26
C HIS A 324 -27.06 15.98 11.74
N ASP A 325 -26.36 17.08 12.02
CA ASP A 325 -26.05 17.60 13.36
C ASP A 325 -25.36 16.60 14.31
N VAL A 326 -24.48 15.76 13.78
CA VAL A 326 -23.68 14.86 14.61
C VAL A 326 -22.28 15.40 14.83
N TRP A 327 -22.01 15.84 16.07
CA TRP A 327 -20.76 16.48 16.45
C TRP A 327 -19.96 15.62 17.45
N GLY A 328 -18.67 15.42 17.18
CA GLY A 328 -17.68 14.84 18.11
C GLY A 328 -17.25 13.40 17.84
N THR A 329 -16.24 12.94 18.58
CA THR A 329 -15.60 11.60 18.53
C THR A 329 -16.47 10.46 19.09
N LYS A 330 -17.79 10.65 19.14
CA LYS A 330 -18.71 9.75 19.83
C LYS A 330 -19.00 8.49 19.00
N LYS A 331 -19.14 7.34 19.69
CA LYS A 331 -19.56 6.07 19.08
C LYS A 331 -21.09 6.01 19.03
N VAL A 332 -21.66 5.91 17.82
CA VAL A 332 -23.09 5.62 17.65
C VAL A 332 -23.30 4.15 17.29
N LYS A 333 -24.43 3.60 17.71
CA LYS A 333 -24.86 2.27 17.28
C LYS A 333 -25.76 2.42 16.06
N MET A 334 -25.63 1.49 15.14
CA MET A 334 -26.43 1.48 13.93
C MET A 334 -26.89 0.06 13.62
N LYS A 335 -28.08 -0.06 13.04
CA LYS A 335 -28.64 -1.31 12.54
C LYS A 335 -29.06 -1.08 11.09
N ILE A 336 -28.51 -1.87 10.18
CA ILE A 336 -28.85 -1.85 8.75
C ILE A 336 -29.50 -3.19 8.43
N GLY A 337 -30.78 -3.17 8.06
CA GLY A 337 -31.57 -4.40 7.95
C GLY A 337 -31.53 -5.19 9.27
N ASP A 338 -31.07 -6.45 9.22
CA ASP A 338 -30.88 -7.32 10.39
C ASP A 338 -29.45 -7.32 10.96
N ALA A 339 -28.53 -6.56 10.37
CA ALA A 339 -27.12 -6.52 10.76
C ALA A 339 -26.85 -5.37 11.75
N PRO A 340 -26.45 -5.66 13.01
CA PRO A 340 -26.00 -4.63 13.94
C PRO A 340 -24.55 -4.23 13.63
N GLY A 341 -24.27 -2.94 13.70
CA GLY A 341 -22.93 -2.37 13.53
C GLY A 341 -22.62 -1.26 14.55
N LYS A 342 -21.35 -0.87 14.63
CA LYS A 342 -20.90 0.31 15.37
C LYS A 342 -20.23 1.25 14.37
N LEU A 343 -20.66 2.51 14.34
CA LEU A 343 -20.03 3.53 13.52
C LEU A 343 -19.27 4.48 14.46
N LYS A 344 -17.96 4.63 14.20
CA LYS A 344 -17.17 5.69 14.83
C LYS A 344 -17.28 6.92 13.94
N ILE A 345 -17.82 7.99 14.49
CA ILE A 345 -17.92 9.26 13.79
C ILE A 345 -16.58 9.97 13.97
N VAL A 346 -15.96 10.30 12.85
CA VAL A 346 -14.65 10.94 12.78
C VAL A 346 -14.89 12.38 12.35
N PRO A 347 -14.52 13.38 13.17
CA PRO A 347 -14.59 14.78 12.74
C PRO A 347 -13.88 14.95 11.39
N ASP A 348 -14.45 15.78 10.50
CA ASP A 348 -13.88 16.17 9.20
C ASP A 348 -13.83 15.11 8.07
N ALA A 349 -14.39 13.91 8.26
CA ALA A 349 -14.62 12.98 7.14
C ALA A 349 -15.89 13.35 6.37
N ASP A 350 -15.83 13.62 5.06
CA ASP A 350 -17.00 14.01 4.25
C ASP A 350 -17.95 12.87 3.90
N TYR A 351 -17.47 11.63 3.97
CA TYR A 351 -18.30 10.44 3.84
C TYR A 351 -17.74 9.28 4.67
N TYR A 352 -18.60 8.33 5.00
CA TYR A 352 -18.25 7.07 5.65
C TYR A 352 -18.65 5.92 4.74
N GLN A 353 -17.77 4.93 4.58
CA GLN A 353 -18.08 3.71 3.85
C GLN A 353 -18.24 2.56 4.84
N MET A 354 -19.31 1.78 4.70
CA MET A 354 -19.61 0.64 5.59
C MET A 354 -19.96 -0.61 4.79
N THR A 355 -19.22 -1.69 5.07
CA THR A 355 -19.47 -3.01 4.51
C THR A 355 -20.32 -3.85 5.46
N VAL A 356 -21.48 -4.31 4.99
CA VAL A 356 -22.41 -5.13 5.77
C VAL A 356 -22.21 -6.62 5.45
N TYR A 357 -21.99 -7.42 6.49
CA TYR A 357 -21.94 -8.88 6.40
C TYR A 357 -23.30 -9.49 6.75
N PRO A 358 -23.86 -10.38 5.92
CA PRO A 358 -25.06 -11.10 6.29
C PRO A 358 -24.77 -11.99 7.50
N LYS A 359 -25.68 -11.98 8.48
CA LYS A 359 -25.63 -12.92 9.61
C LYS A 359 -25.79 -14.34 9.05
N LYS A 360 -24.72 -15.14 9.01
CA LYS A 360 -24.81 -16.57 8.68
C LYS A 360 -25.76 -17.23 9.68
N LYS A 361 -26.98 -17.58 9.24
CA LYS A 361 -27.85 -18.50 9.99
C LYS A 361 -27.13 -19.84 10.00
N ARG A 362 -26.41 -20.15 11.07
CA ARG A 362 -25.83 -21.48 11.26
C ARG A 362 -26.99 -22.47 11.29
N PRO A 363 -27.04 -23.44 10.37
CA PRO A 363 -28.12 -24.40 10.38
C PRO A 363 -28.02 -25.25 11.63
N TRP A 364 -29.00 -25.14 12.52
CA TRP A 364 -29.05 -25.88 13.79
C TRP A 364 -29.02 -27.41 13.58
N TRP A 365 -29.41 -27.90 12.40
CA TRP A 365 -29.30 -29.31 12.01
C TRP A 365 -27.86 -29.83 11.87
N LEU A 366 -26.85 -28.97 11.70
CA LEU A 366 -25.44 -29.40 11.71
C LEU A 366 -25.00 -29.88 13.10
N TRP A 367 -25.58 -29.35 14.17
CA TRP A 367 -25.37 -29.88 15.53
C TRP A 367 -26.04 -31.23 15.71
N LEU A 368 -27.25 -31.44 15.15
CA LEU A 368 -27.91 -32.74 15.12
C LEU A 368 -27.11 -33.78 14.31
N LEU A 369 -26.55 -33.37 13.16
CA LEU A 369 -25.66 -34.23 12.36
C LEU A 369 -24.39 -34.61 13.12
N GLY A 370 -23.79 -33.65 13.84
CA GLY A 370 -22.63 -33.90 14.71
C GLY A 370 -22.95 -34.85 15.86
N ILE A 371 -24.11 -34.70 16.50
CA ILE A 371 -24.57 -35.62 17.55
C ILE A 371 -24.84 -37.02 16.97
N LEU A 372 -25.46 -37.10 15.79
CA LEU A 372 -25.70 -38.38 15.09
C LEU A 372 -24.38 -39.08 14.73
N LEU A 373 -23.40 -38.35 14.21
CA LEU A 373 -22.06 -38.87 13.90
C LEU A 373 -21.30 -39.30 15.15
N LEU A 374 -21.44 -38.56 16.25
CA LEU A 374 -20.84 -38.94 17.54
C LEU A 374 -21.48 -40.22 18.10
N LEU A 375 -22.80 -40.36 18.01
CA LEU A 375 -23.49 -41.58 18.42
C LEU A 375 -23.12 -42.77 17.53
N LEU A 376 -22.96 -42.55 16.21
CA LEU A 376 -22.47 -43.56 15.27
C LEU A 376 -21.03 -43.96 15.60
N LEU A 377 -20.15 -43.00 15.92
CA LEU A 377 -18.77 -43.26 16.32
C LEU A 377 -18.71 -44.04 17.64
N LEU A 378 -19.50 -43.65 18.65
CA LEU A 378 -19.59 -44.35 19.92
C LEU A 378 -20.18 -45.76 19.77
N TRP A 379 -21.08 -45.96 18.81
CA TRP A 379 -21.60 -47.28 18.44
C TRP A 379 -20.53 -48.13 17.75
N LEU A 380 -19.77 -47.56 16.81
CA LEU A 380 -18.66 -48.24 16.12
C LEU A 380 -17.49 -48.57 17.06
N LEU A 381 -17.28 -47.79 18.11
CA LEU A 381 -16.23 -48.01 19.11
C LEU A 381 -16.65 -49.01 20.21
N ARG A 382 -17.92 -49.46 20.24
CA ARG A 382 -18.45 -50.35 21.29
C ARG A 382 -17.89 -51.79 21.22
N ASP A 383 -17.37 -52.22 20.07
CA ASP A 383 -16.84 -53.59 19.88
C ASP A 383 -15.31 -53.72 19.97
N CYS A 384 -14.59 -52.64 20.26
CA CYS A 384 -13.14 -52.72 20.53
C CYS A 384 -12.86 -52.86 22.04
N SER A 385 -13.27 -53.99 22.62
CA SER A 385 -12.75 -54.44 23.92
C SER A 385 -11.64 -55.47 23.70
N CYS A 386 -10.38 -55.03 23.76
CA CYS A 386 -9.25 -55.94 23.97
C CYS A 386 -8.25 -55.29 24.95
N SER A 387 -8.33 -55.83 26.17
CA SER A 387 -7.32 -55.94 27.22
C SER A 387 -5.91 -55.43 26.89
N CYS A 388 -5.37 -54.58 27.77
CA CYS A 388 -4.00 -54.73 28.28
C CYS A 388 -3.85 -54.02 29.63
N GLN A 389 -3.18 -54.72 30.54
CA GLN A 389 -3.09 -54.48 31.98
C GLN A 389 -2.13 -53.31 32.36
N ARG A 390 -2.40 -52.73 33.53
CA ARG A 390 -1.51 -51.83 34.29
C ARG A 390 -0.30 -52.58 34.87
N PRO A 391 0.79 -51.85 35.13
CA PRO A 391 1.55 -51.98 36.37
C PRO A 391 1.42 -50.73 37.26
N ALA A 392 1.64 -50.95 38.55
CA ALA A 392 1.40 -50.04 39.65
C ALA A 392 2.64 -49.20 40.06
N ASP A 393 2.34 -48.23 40.92
CA ASP A 393 3.18 -47.58 41.94
C ASP A 393 4.28 -46.59 41.53
N VAL A 394 4.05 -45.30 41.83
CA VAL A 394 4.96 -44.42 42.61
C VAL A 394 4.11 -43.36 43.35
N PRO A 395 4.44 -42.97 44.61
CA PRO A 395 3.55 -42.22 45.50
C PRO A 395 3.61 -40.68 45.33
N VAL A 396 2.50 -40.04 45.69
CA VAL A 396 2.26 -38.59 45.78
C VAL A 396 2.66 -38.07 47.17
N LEU A 397 3.19 -36.84 47.25
CA LEU A 397 3.10 -35.90 48.38
C LEU A 397 3.63 -34.49 47.95
N PRO A 398 3.27 -33.37 48.61
CA PRO A 398 2.06 -32.62 48.28
C PRO A 398 2.32 -31.16 47.82
N ASP A 399 1.18 -30.58 47.43
CA ASP A 399 0.85 -29.21 47.07
C ASP A 399 1.61 -28.07 47.79
N SER A 400 1.93 -27.02 47.03
CA SER A 400 2.16 -25.67 47.55
C SER A 400 1.71 -24.66 46.51
N THR A 401 0.47 -24.24 46.72
CA THR A 401 -0.13 -22.98 46.32
C THR A 401 0.83 -21.79 46.44
N VAL A 402 1.06 -21.09 45.33
CA VAL A 402 1.28 -19.63 45.35
C VAL A 402 0.43 -18.98 44.27
N THR A 403 -0.67 -18.43 44.76
CA THR A 403 -1.54 -17.47 44.08
C THR A 403 -0.77 -16.15 43.95
N HIS A 404 -0.42 -15.73 42.74
CA HIS A 404 -0.21 -14.30 42.45
C HIS A 404 -1.01 -13.93 41.22
N ARG A 405 -2.24 -13.45 41.47
CA ARG A 405 -3.00 -12.68 40.49
C ARG A 405 -2.34 -11.32 40.37
N GLU A 406 -1.48 -11.14 39.37
CA GLU A 406 -1.08 -9.81 38.95
C GLU A 406 -2.08 -9.33 37.91
N THR A 407 -2.85 -8.32 38.30
CA THR A 407 -3.81 -7.64 37.43
C THR A 407 -3.03 -6.73 36.50
N VAL A 408 -2.80 -7.17 35.26
CA VAL A 408 -2.30 -6.30 34.19
C VAL A 408 -3.41 -5.33 33.81
N PRO A 409 -3.25 -4.01 33.97
CA PRO A 409 -4.21 -3.05 33.44
C PRO A 409 -4.18 -3.10 31.92
N ALA A 410 -5.36 -3.00 31.30
CA ALA A 410 -5.48 -2.97 29.84
C ALA A 410 -4.65 -1.81 29.26
N PRO A 411 -3.89 -2.03 28.17
CA PRO A 411 -3.10 -0.97 27.55
C PRO A 411 -4.03 0.11 26.95
N PRO A 412 -3.65 1.40 27.02
CA PRO A 412 -4.44 2.48 26.46
C PRO A 412 -4.54 2.34 24.93
N ASP A 413 -5.78 2.43 24.45
CA ASP A 413 -6.18 2.40 23.06
C ASP A 413 -5.78 3.74 22.39
N SER A 414 -4.49 3.93 22.09
CA SER A 414 -3.97 5.13 21.42
C SER A 414 -2.89 4.80 20.38
N LEU A 415 -3.28 4.16 19.28
CA LEU A 415 -2.42 3.93 18.10
C LEU A 415 -2.56 5.03 17.02
N THR A 416 -2.97 6.25 17.37
CA THR A 416 -3.29 7.28 16.35
C THR A 416 -2.37 8.49 16.30
N GLU A 417 -1.37 8.59 17.18
CA GLU A 417 -0.36 9.67 17.11
C GLU A 417 1.06 9.10 17.24
N PRO A 418 2.05 9.60 16.48
CA PRO A 418 3.44 9.22 16.66
C PRO A 418 3.92 9.62 18.07
N PRO A 419 4.85 8.86 18.68
CA PRO A 419 5.31 9.16 20.03
C PRO A 419 5.93 10.55 20.12
N ARG A 420 5.67 11.23 21.24
CA ARG A 420 6.29 12.52 21.57
C ARG A 420 7.19 12.40 22.78
N ASP A 421 8.11 11.45 22.75
CA ASP A 421 9.18 11.43 23.75
C ASP A 421 10.19 12.53 23.39
N THR A 422 10.33 13.52 24.28
CA THR A 422 11.23 14.67 24.08
C THR A 422 12.69 14.30 24.29
N VAL A 423 12.96 13.13 24.91
CA VAL A 423 14.31 12.66 25.17
C VAL A 423 14.73 11.65 24.10
N LEU A 424 15.66 12.06 23.25
CA LEU A 424 16.27 11.18 22.23
C LEU A 424 17.39 10.35 22.87
N ARG A 425 17.31 9.04 22.74
CA ARG A 425 18.32 8.07 23.23
C ARG A 425 19.41 7.87 22.18
N GLY A 426 20.61 7.56 22.65
CA GLY A 426 21.80 7.35 21.81
C GLY A 426 22.67 8.60 21.69
N GLU A 427 23.84 8.41 21.10
CA GLU A 427 24.80 9.47 20.86
C GLU A 427 24.30 10.47 19.81
N ARG A 428 24.75 11.72 19.95
CA ARG A 428 24.38 12.80 19.03
C ARG A 428 25.31 12.89 17.83
N GLY A 429 26.61 12.69 18.03
CA GLY A 429 27.62 12.97 17.00
C GLY A 429 27.52 14.38 16.40
N SER A 430 28.08 14.55 15.20
CA SER A 430 27.89 15.73 14.35
C SER A 430 26.58 15.66 13.55
N LEU A 431 26.07 14.45 13.32
CA LEU A 431 24.77 14.16 12.75
C LEU A 431 24.11 13.03 13.54
N ARG A 432 22.87 13.25 13.99
CA ARG A 432 21.99 12.27 14.63
C ARG A 432 20.79 11.99 13.75
N ILE A 433 20.41 10.71 13.65
CA ILE A 433 19.16 10.24 13.09
C ILE A 433 18.52 9.31 14.13
N ASN A 434 17.41 9.74 14.71
CA ASN A 434 16.69 8.99 15.73
C ASN A 434 15.30 8.60 15.25
N LEU A 435 14.94 7.33 15.41
CA LEU A 435 13.64 6.75 15.09
C LEU A 435 12.89 6.45 16.39
N GLN A 436 11.62 6.84 16.49
CA GLN A 436 10.76 6.56 17.65
C GLN A 436 9.40 6.03 17.17
N TRP A 437 8.86 4.99 17.82
CA TRP A 437 7.52 4.47 17.51
C TRP A 437 6.78 4.03 18.78
N GLY A 438 5.46 3.85 18.66
CA GLY A 438 4.53 3.71 19.79
C GLY A 438 3.94 2.31 19.93
N SER A 439 4.71 1.28 19.59
CA SER A 439 4.26 -0.10 19.65
C SER A 439 5.42 -1.05 19.94
N THR A 440 5.10 -2.32 20.20
CA THR A 440 6.08 -3.40 20.32
C THR A 440 6.52 -3.94 18.96
N ASP A 441 6.17 -3.30 17.84
CA ASP A 441 6.68 -3.68 16.52
C ASP A 441 8.21 -3.52 16.45
N ASP A 442 8.83 -4.19 15.49
CA ASP A 442 10.28 -4.21 15.26
C ASP A 442 10.58 -3.39 14.01
N LEU A 443 10.90 -2.10 14.21
CA LEU A 443 11.24 -1.18 13.13
C LEU A 443 12.76 -1.01 13.11
N ASP A 444 13.36 -1.24 11.96
CA ASP A 444 14.78 -1.04 11.71
C ASP A 444 15.02 0.31 11.06
N LEU A 445 15.90 1.11 11.66
CA LEU A 445 16.49 2.30 11.08
C LEU A 445 17.67 1.89 10.18
N LEU A 446 17.71 2.47 8.98
CA LEU A 446 18.83 2.32 8.07
C LEU A 446 19.27 3.65 7.46
N VAL A 447 20.57 3.80 7.26
CA VAL A 447 21.16 4.94 6.57
C VAL A 447 22.11 4.47 5.49
N ILE A 448 21.88 4.87 4.25
CA ILE A 448 22.82 4.72 3.15
C ILE A 448 23.75 5.93 3.17
N ASN A 449 25.05 5.70 3.33
CA ASN A 449 26.07 6.74 3.38
C ASN A 449 26.49 7.19 1.96
N PRO A 450 27.34 8.23 1.83
CA PRO A 450 27.77 8.73 0.52
C PRO A 450 28.57 7.73 -0.34
N CYS A 451 29.12 6.68 0.29
CA CYS A 451 29.83 5.60 -0.37
C CYS A 451 28.90 4.47 -0.82
N SER A 452 27.57 4.63 -0.67
CA SER A 452 26.54 3.62 -0.92
C SER A 452 26.57 2.41 0.02
N ASP A 453 27.29 2.48 1.15
CA ASP A 453 27.19 1.48 2.20
C ASP A 453 26.00 1.76 3.10
N THR A 454 25.33 0.69 3.57
CA THR A 454 24.18 0.79 4.47
C THR A 454 24.59 0.52 5.91
N ILE A 455 24.25 1.43 6.82
CA ILE A 455 24.29 1.27 8.27
C ILE A 455 22.91 0.81 8.73
N TYR A 456 22.82 -0.36 9.37
CA TYR A 456 21.57 -0.96 9.84
C TYR A 456 21.88 -2.09 10.85
N TYR A 457 20.87 -2.76 11.41
CA TYR A 457 21.04 -3.72 12.51
C TYR A 457 22.12 -4.81 12.27
N LYS A 458 22.33 -5.30 11.04
CA LYS A 458 23.41 -6.27 10.74
C LYS A 458 24.78 -5.63 10.55
N ARG A 459 24.81 -4.40 10.02
CA ARG A 459 26.05 -3.63 9.77
C ARG A 459 25.98 -2.32 10.53
N LYS A 460 26.13 -2.42 11.85
CA LYS A 460 25.92 -1.30 12.76
C LYS A 460 26.95 -0.19 12.64
N ARG A 461 28.10 -0.42 12.01
CA ARG A 461 29.16 0.58 11.87
C ARG A 461 29.72 0.55 10.46
N GLN A 462 29.79 1.70 9.79
CA GLN A 462 30.40 1.87 8.47
C GLN A 462 31.27 3.13 8.45
N VAL A 463 32.33 3.12 7.64
CA VAL A 463 33.25 4.24 7.50
C VAL A 463 33.29 4.68 6.04
N CYS A 464 33.03 5.96 5.77
CA CYS A 464 33.06 6.54 4.44
C CYS A 464 33.70 7.92 4.49
N GLY A 465 34.71 8.17 3.65
CA GLY A 465 35.37 9.48 3.56
C GLY A 465 36.01 9.98 4.86
N GLY A 466 36.41 9.07 5.76
CA GLY A 466 36.95 9.40 7.09
C GLY A 466 35.89 9.67 8.17
N CYS A 467 34.61 9.57 7.82
CA CYS A 467 33.48 9.69 8.74
C CYS A 467 32.92 8.30 9.10
N THR A 468 32.66 8.06 10.38
CA THR A 468 32.10 6.82 10.92
C THR A 468 30.64 7.03 11.29
N GLY A 469 29.74 6.29 10.64
CA GLY A 469 28.35 6.19 11.08
C GLY A 469 28.12 4.93 11.91
N THR A 470 27.38 5.05 13.02
CA THR A 470 27.14 3.96 13.98
C THR A 470 25.69 3.90 14.46
N LEU A 471 25.06 2.72 14.38
CA LEU A 471 23.80 2.37 15.04
C LEU A 471 24.10 1.91 16.47
N ASP A 472 23.82 2.75 17.46
CA ASP A 472 24.14 2.53 18.87
C ASP A 472 22.91 2.19 19.73
N VAL A 473 21.73 2.59 19.28
CA VAL A 473 20.45 2.17 19.86
C VAL A 473 19.66 1.40 18.82
N ASP A 474 19.29 0.17 19.17
CA ASP A 474 18.51 -0.78 18.36
C ASP A 474 17.50 -1.40 19.33
N ALA A 475 16.21 -1.20 19.05
CA ALA A 475 15.13 -1.54 19.97
C ALA A 475 14.18 -2.53 19.32
N ASN A 476 13.64 -3.42 20.16
CA ASN A 476 12.64 -4.42 19.78
C ASN A 476 13.11 -5.53 18.82
N ALA A 477 14.42 -5.66 18.55
CA ALA A 477 14.99 -6.80 17.80
C ALA A 477 14.63 -8.18 18.39
N LYS A 478 14.42 -8.27 19.71
CA LYS A 478 14.00 -9.49 20.42
C LYS A 478 12.57 -9.36 20.94
N PRO A 479 11.62 -10.23 20.52
CA PRO A 479 10.23 -10.17 20.94
C PRO A 479 10.02 -10.16 22.46
N GLU A 480 10.82 -10.96 23.19
CA GLU A 480 10.74 -11.11 24.64
C GLU A 480 11.21 -9.87 25.42
N MET A 481 11.93 -8.95 24.77
CA MET A 481 12.40 -7.68 25.35
C MET A 481 11.71 -6.47 24.73
N ALA A 482 10.65 -6.66 23.94
CA ALA A 482 10.00 -5.59 23.21
C ALA A 482 9.29 -4.62 24.17
N ILE A 483 9.52 -3.32 23.96
CA ILE A 483 8.94 -2.22 24.72
C ILE A 483 7.95 -1.43 23.85
N ALA A 484 7.05 -0.67 24.47
CA ALA A 484 6.00 0.09 23.78
C ALA A 484 6.42 1.51 23.33
N ASN A 485 7.51 2.04 23.89
CA ASN A 485 8.14 3.31 23.47
C ASN A 485 9.60 3.11 23.03
N PRO A 486 9.84 2.27 22.01
CA PRO A 486 11.16 1.99 21.47
C PRO A 486 11.75 3.19 20.71
N GLN A 487 13.09 3.21 20.65
CA GLN A 487 13.84 4.14 19.82
C GLN A 487 15.02 3.42 19.16
N GLU A 488 15.37 3.80 17.94
CA GLU A 488 16.66 3.49 17.32
C GLU A 488 17.44 4.76 17.04
N ASN A 489 18.77 4.67 17.00
CA ASN A 489 19.63 5.81 16.78
C ASN A 489 20.83 5.44 15.92
N ILE A 490 21.05 6.22 14.86
CA ILE A 490 22.28 6.24 14.08
C ILE A 490 22.90 7.62 14.23
N PHE A 491 24.19 7.67 14.59
CA PHE A 491 24.96 8.91 14.61
C PHE A 491 26.21 8.82 13.75
N PHE A 492 26.69 9.96 13.27
CA PHE A 492 27.99 10.10 12.63
C PHE A 492 28.92 10.96 13.48
N ASP A 493 30.17 10.54 13.66
CA ASP A 493 31.20 11.29 14.39
C ASP A 493 31.42 12.69 13.79
N GLU A 494 31.53 12.75 12.47
CA GLU A 494 31.66 13.94 11.63
C GLU A 494 30.44 14.09 10.71
N LEU A 495 30.23 15.27 10.11
CA LEU A 495 29.16 15.45 9.12
C LEU A 495 29.57 14.76 7.81
N PRO A 496 28.83 13.77 7.29
CA PRO A 496 29.25 13.00 6.13
C PRO A 496 29.17 13.85 4.85
N ARG A 497 30.27 14.02 4.12
CA ARG A 497 30.28 14.76 2.85
C ARG A 497 29.65 13.94 1.73
N GLY A 498 28.62 14.50 1.09
CA GLY A 498 27.86 13.84 0.03
C GLY A 498 26.43 13.50 0.45
N GLU A 499 25.76 12.70 -0.36
CA GLU A 499 24.36 12.34 -0.16
C GLU A 499 24.21 11.21 0.87
N ILE A 500 23.28 11.37 1.80
CA ILE A 500 22.77 10.29 2.63
C ILE A 500 21.30 10.03 2.31
N GLN A 501 20.87 8.79 2.53
CA GLN A 501 19.47 8.39 2.46
C GLN A 501 19.08 7.70 3.77
N VAL A 502 18.04 8.20 4.42
CA VAL A 502 17.48 7.63 5.65
C VAL A 502 16.25 6.83 5.29
N GLY A 503 16.21 5.58 5.74
CA GLY A 503 15.08 4.69 5.56
C GLY A 503 14.62 4.05 6.86
N VAL A 504 13.39 3.57 6.84
CA VAL A 504 12.82 2.74 7.92
C VAL A 504 12.22 1.49 7.29
N GLN A 505 12.46 0.35 7.93
CA GLN A 505 11.91 -0.94 7.52
C GLN A 505 11.13 -1.54 8.69
N MET A 506 9.97 -2.16 8.44
CA MET A 506 9.26 -2.92 9.46
C MET A 506 9.73 -4.37 9.39
N TYR A 507 10.70 -4.73 10.22
CA TYR A 507 11.30 -6.06 10.21
C TYR A 507 10.33 -7.13 10.71
N ASN A 508 9.68 -6.87 11.85
CA ASN A 508 8.63 -7.73 12.39
C ASN A 508 7.42 -6.91 12.85
N LYS A 509 6.29 -7.19 12.22
CA LYS A 509 4.98 -6.79 12.72
C LYS A 509 4.57 -7.65 13.92
N ARG A 510 4.20 -7.01 15.02
CA ARG A 510 3.63 -7.61 16.24
C ARG A 510 2.22 -7.09 16.55
N VAL A 511 1.93 -5.81 16.32
CA VAL A 511 0.67 -5.17 16.71
C VAL A 511 -0.27 -4.94 15.51
N SER A 512 0.11 -4.02 14.62
CA SER A 512 -0.77 -3.55 13.53
C SER A 512 -0.06 -3.58 12.19
N ASN A 513 -0.82 -3.66 11.09
CA ASN A 513 -0.26 -3.50 9.74
C ASN A 513 0.25 -2.08 9.49
N THR A 514 -0.03 -1.13 10.37
CA THR A 514 0.45 0.24 10.27
C THR A 514 1.11 0.62 11.59
N CYS A 515 2.31 1.21 11.52
CA CYS A 515 3.02 1.73 12.68
C CYS A 515 3.35 3.21 12.44
N PRO A 516 2.66 4.14 13.12
CA PRO A 516 3.08 5.52 13.17
C PRO A 516 4.44 5.63 13.87
N PHE A 517 5.34 6.41 13.27
CA PHE A 517 6.67 6.64 13.83
C PHE A 517 7.12 8.08 13.55
N ARG A 518 8.14 8.50 14.29
CA ARG A 518 8.79 9.79 14.20
C ARG A 518 10.26 9.58 13.89
N ILE A 519 10.78 10.34 12.94
CA ILE A 519 12.22 10.45 12.67
C ILE A 519 12.67 11.87 12.99
N THR A 520 13.72 11.98 13.80
CA THR A 520 14.38 13.25 14.13
C THR A 520 15.80 13.23 13.59
N ILE A 521 16.10 14.13 12.67
CA ILE A 521 17.42 14.30 12.06
C ILE A 521 18.00 15.62 12.56
N GLN A 522 19.16 15.57 13.22
CA GLN A 522 19.79 16.73 13.84
C GLN A 522 21.28 16.82 13.52
N ALA A 523 21.69 17.96 12.97
CA ALA A 523 23.07 18.39 12.84
C ALA A 523 23.23 19.78 13.49
N HIS A 524 24.46 20.32 13.55
CA HIS A 524 24.74 21.57 14.27
C HIS A 524 23.80 22.75 13.93
N ASN A 525 23.43 22.90 12.64
CA ASN A 525 22.58 24.00 12.15
C ASN A 525 21.31 23.51 11.43
N PHE A 526 20.92 22.26 11.65
CA PHE A 526 19.82 21.65 10.92
C PHE A 526 19.06 20.69 11.83
N GLU A 527 17.75 20.86 11.90
CA GLU A 527 16.86 19.92 12.55
C GLU A 527 15.66 19.69 11.63
N GLN A 528 15.31 18.43 11.44
CA GLN A 528 14.11 18.03 10.73
C GLN A 528 13.43 16.90 11.48
N VAL A 529 12.14 17.07 11.70
CA VAL A 529 11.27 16.05 12.31
C VAL A 529 10.27 15.60 11.25
N ILE A 530 10.16 14.30 11.05
CA ILE A 530 9.26 13.67 10.09
C ILE A 530 8.36 12.72 10.85
N ASP A 531 7.07 13.04 10.87
CA ASP A 531 6.01 12.18 11.41
C ASP A 531 5.32 11.49 10.24
N THR A 532 5.31 10.16 10.23
CA THR A 532 4.69 9.38 9.16
C THR A 532 4.22 8.02 9.66
N VAL A 533 3.67 7.19 8.77
CA VAL A 533 3.15 5.86 9.08
C VAL A 533 3.82 4.86 8.14
N LEU A 534 4.44 3.83 8.73
CA LEU A 534 4.92 2.69 7.97
C LEU A 534 3.80 1.66 7.85
N VAL A 535 3.52 1.21 6.63
CA VAL A 535 2.65 0.05 6.42
C VAL A 535 3.54 -1.19 6.34
N PHE A 536 3.21 -2.22 7.10
CA PHE A 536 3.90 -3.50 7.05
C PHE A 536 3.78 -4.10 5.66
N ASP A 537 4.93 -4.28 5.04
CA ASP A 537 5.10 -5.02 3.79
C ASP A 537 5.98 -6.24 4.07
N ARG A 538 5.56 -7.41 3.57
CA ARG A 538 6.27 -8.68 3.82
C ARG A 538 7.53 -8.82 2.95
N LEU A 539 7.66 -8.01 1.90
CA LEU A 539 8.93 -7.84 1.18
C LEU A 539 9.97 -7.10 2.03
N ARG A 540 9.55 -6.50 3.16
CA ARG A 540 10.38 -5.67 4.04
C ARG A 540 11.11 -4.60 3.23
N GLU A 541 10.40 -3.95 2.31
CA GLU A 541 11.01 -2.87 1.54
C GLU A 541 11.44 -1.72 2.46
N ASN A 542 12.58 -1.13 2.12
CA ASN A 542 13.08 0.04 2.82
C ASN A 542 12.25 1.24 2.39
N MET A 543 11.49 1.83 3.31
CA MET A 543 10.86 3.10 3.04
C MET A 543 11.90 4.20 3.19
N ILE A 544 12.48 4.67 2.08
CA ILE A 544 13.35 5.85 2.08
C ILE A 544 12.46 7.08 2.32
N ILE A 545 12.69 7.74 3.44
CA ILE A 545 11.86 8.86 3.91
C ILE A 545 12.54 10.21 3.81
N PHE A 546 13.87 10.21 3.66
CA PHE A 546 14.66 11.42 3.63
C PHE A 546 15.95 11.22 2.85
N THR A 547 16.28 12.19 2.01
CA THR A 547 17.53 12.24 1.25
C THR A 547 18.10 13.64 1.39
N LYS A 548 19.40 13.73 1.73
CA LYS A 548 20.09 15.02 1.84
C LYS A 548 21.55 14.90 1.50
N LYS A 549 22.03 15.85 0.71
CA LYS A 549 23.44 16.09 0.48
C LYS A 549 23.99 17.10 1.49
N PHE A 550 25.09 16.75 2.14
CA PHE A 550 25.88 17.66 2.97
C PHE A 550 27.18 18.01 2.25
N ASP A 551 27.58 19.28 2.36
CA ASP A 551 28.76 19.84 1.68
C ASP A 551 30.04 19.73 2.52
#